data_AF-A0A8K1I5Y7-F1
#
_entry.id   AF-A0A8K1I5Y7-F1
#
_cell.length_a   1.000
_cell.length_b   1.000
_cell.length_c   1.000
_cell.angle_alpha   90.00
_cell.angle_beta   90.00
_cell.angle_gamma   90.00
#
_symmetry.space_group_name_H-M   'P 1'
#
loop_
_entity.id
_entity.type
_entity.pdbx_description
1 polymer ?
#
loop_
_entity_poly.entity_id
_entity_poly.type
_entity_poly.pdbx_seq_one_letter_code
_entity_poly.pdbx_strand_id
1 'polypeptide(L)'
;MKDKLSKNITRCGKLLKHNHYIKSNLCTKMTTNLLSQYDYVKMSSTWGQSAWFNHIQFKPSETTRNAFYSLFSKSNNSFDHFAKWFVGITDGSGTFTISNNSQNHWTFCFKITQSKSNIQMLYHIKKVLQVGSIITSKNNIAEYILRNNNHIINTLLPIFDKYPLLTNKEFDYNQFHDAILIFNNSSISNMDKHYQIKNILNKQMPKNYVSSVWNNSSNLTLPFVNTIVSKQWLVGFTEVQGNFILVNTNDKHITQVFKINLKSNQIVINAIAMILNMNIFNDQNDYTCISSSDPQSIQTIIQYFNHTLKGIKSLEFKLWSRSFTKHLSYSQLQNLQNKIYRIWNKNKL
;
A
#
# COMPACT_ATOMS: atom_id res chain seq x y z
N MET A 1 -62.84 -4.95 -35.00
CA MET A 1 -63.44 -6.31 -34.86
C MET A 1 -62.71 -7.07 -33.76
N LYS A 2 -63.33 -8.11 -33.19
CA LYS A 2 -62.79 -8.91 -32.07
C LYS A 2 -62.48 -10.35 -32.52
N ASP A 3 -61.90 -11.12 -31.59
CA ASP A 3 -61.88 -12.59 -31.50
C ASP A 3 -60.92 -13.32 -32.48
N LYS A 4 -60.20 -14.41 -32.19
CA LYS A 4 -60.14 -15.49 -31.14
C LYS A 4 -60.55 -16.87 -31.70
N LEU A 5 -59.74 -17.88 -31.33
CA LEU A 5 -60.06 -19.32 -31.16
C LEU A 5 -60.42 -20.21 -32.38
N SER A 6 -59.59 -21.24 -32.64
CA SER A 6 -59.92 -22.70 -32.73
C SER A 6 -58.66 -23.49 -33.17
N LYS A 7 -58.31 -24.69 -32.65
CA LYS A 7 -58.85 -26.07 -32.89
C LYS A 7 -58.86 -26.47 -34.39
N ASN A 8 -58.46 -27.67 -34.84
CA ASN A 8 -58.10 -28.95 -34.19
C ASN A 8 -56.96 -29.68 -35.02
N ILE A 9 -56.72 -31.00 -35.17
CA ILE A 9 -57.48 -32.25 -34.90
C ILE A 9 -56.65 -33.50 -34.41
N THR A 10 -56.27 -34.48 -35.25
CA THR A 10 -55.88 -35.87 -34.87
C THR A 10 -54.91 -36.60 -35.83
N ARG A 11 -54.19 -37.64 -35.33
CA ARG A 11 -54.21 -39.01 -35.92
C ARG A 11 -53.91 -40.12 -34.89
N CYS A 12 -54.43 -41.32 -35.15
CA CYS A 12 -54.60 -42.45 -34.21
C CYS A 12 -53.39 -43.39 -34.05
N GLY A 13 -53.39 -44.25 -33.01
CA GLY A 13 -52.47 -45.40 -32.91
C GLY A 13 -52.66 -46.30 -31.68
N LYS A 14 -53.05 -47.56 -31.88
CA LYS A 14 -53.26 -48.65 -30.90
C LYS A 14 -53.11 -50.00 -31.65
N LEU A 15 -52.85 -51.16 -31.05
CA LEU A 15 -52.68 -51.61 -29.65
C LEU A 15 -51.84 -52.92 -29.66
N LEU A 16 -51.26 -53.37 -28.53
CA LEU A 16 -51.32 -54.76 -28.00
C LEU A 16 -50.28 -55.06 -26.88
N LYS A 17 -50.55 -56.11 -26.09
CA LYS A 17 -49.61 -56.83 -25.20
C LYS A 17 -49.59 -58.30 -25.62
N HIS A 18 -48.51 -59.04 -25.38
CA HIS A 18 -48.58 -60.46 -25.02
C HIS A 18 -47.35 -60.89 -24.18
N ASN A 19 -47.55 -61.90 -23.33
CA ASN A 19 -46.52 -62.51 -22.48
C ASN A 19 -46.08 -63.85 -23.07
N HIS A 20 -44.91 -64.35 -22.67
CA HIS A 20 -44.72 -65.81 -22.51
C HIS A 20 -43.88 -66.12 -21.26
N TYR A 21 -44.07 -67.33 -20.73
CA TYR A 21 -43.62 -67.77 -19.40
C TYR A 21 -42.92 -69.14 -19.51
N ILE A 22 -41.90 -69.40 -18.68
CA ILE A 22 -41.36 -70.71 -18.23
C ILE A 22 -40.20 -70.38 -17.26
N LYS A 23 -40.32 -70.69 -15.94
CA LYS A 23 -39.81 -71.90 -15.23
C LYS A 23 -38.31 -72.16 -15.41
N SER A 24 -37.51 -72.50 -14.38
CA SER A 24 -37.68 -72.51 -12.90
C SER A 24 -36.36 -72.95 -12.23
N ASN A 25 -36.03 -72.48 -11.00
CA ASN A 25 -35.58 -73.30 -9.84
C ASN A 25 -35.04 -72.50 -8.62
N LEU A 26 -35.60 -72.82 -7.45
CA LEU A 26 -35.06 -72.98 -6.08
C LEU A 26 -33.85 -72.17 -5.49
N CYS A 27 -34.03 -71.84 -4.20
CA CYS A 27 -33.05 -71.78 -3.09
C CYS A 27 -32.11 -70.56 -2.84
N THR A 28 -32.62 -69.64 -2.01
CA THR A 28 -32.06 -69.25 -0.69
C THR A 28 -30.53 -69.05 -0.50
N LYS A 29 -30.09 -67.79 -0.31
CA LYS A 29 -29.68 -67.21 1.00
C LYS A 29 -29.21 -65.75 0.86
N MET A 30 -29.13 -65.02 1.98
CA MET A 30 -28.55 -63.67 2.05
C MET A 30 -27.01 -63.74 2.12
N THR A 31 -26.33 -62.88 1.34
CA THR A 31 -25.15 -62.10 1.77
C THR A 31 -24.95 -60.95 0.79
N THR A 32 -25.07 -59.70 1.25
CA THR A 32 -24.71 -58.52 0.45
C THR A 32 -23.25 -58.17 0.64
N ASN A 33 -22.47 -58.16 -0.44
CA ASN A 33 -21.13 -57.57 -0.44
C ASN A 33 -20.84 -56.89 -1.80
N LEU A 34 -19.97 -55.89 -1.78
CA LEU A 34 -19.66 -55.02 -2.91
C LEU A 34 -18.70 -55.69 -3.90
N LEU A 35 -18.78 -55.34 -5.20
CA LEU A 35 -17.65 -54.68 -5.90
C LEU A 35 -17.95 -54.23 -7.36
N SER A 36 -17.26 -53.16 -7.76
CA SER A 36 -16.84 -52.76 -9.12
C SER A 36 -17.82 -52.75 -10.31
N GLN A 37 -18.04 -51.56 -10.87
CA GLN A 37 -17.48 -51.12 -12.17
C GLN A 37 -17.60 -49.57 -12.24
N TYR A 38 -16.49 -48.82 -12.20
CA TYR A 38 -15.63 -48.39 -13.32
C TYR A 38 -16.19 -47.24 -14.16
N ASP A 39 -15.87 -46.00 -13.75
CA ASP A 39 -16.00 -44.78 -14.55
C ASP A 39 -14.63 -44.09 -14.67
N TYR A 40 -14.29 -43.58 -15.85
CA TYR A 40 -12.96 -43.01 -16.15
C TYR A 40 -12.87 -41.52 -15.80
N VAL A 41 -12.20 -41.18 -14.70
CA VAL A 41 -11.93 -39.78 -14.32
C VAL A 41 -10.65 -39.25 -14.94
N LYS A 42 -10.77 -38.18 -15.74
CA LYS A 42 -9.64 -37.50 -16.38
C LYS A 42 -9.00 -36.50 -15.40
N MET A 43 -7.88 -36.88 -14.78
CA MET A 43 -7.16 -36.03 -13.81
C MET A 43 -6.73 -34.67 -14.39
N SER A 44 -6.95 -33.60 -13.62
CA SER A 44 -6.22 -32.34 -13.75
C SER A 44 -5.24 -32.19 -12.58
N SER A 45 -3.97 -31.93 -12.89
CA SER A 45 -2.89 -31.92 -11.90
C SER A 45 -2.69 -30.55 -11.24
N THR A 46 -3.58 -30.19 -10.31
CA THR A 46 -3.36 -29.06 -9.39
C THR A 46 -2.99 -29.57 -8.00
N TRP A 47 -1.70 -29.61 -7.69
CA TRP A 47 -1.22 -29.94 -6.35
C TRP A 47 -1.61 -28.86 -5.33
N GLY A 48 -2.09 -29.28 -4.15
CA GLY A 48 -1.93 -28.50 -2.92
C GLY A 48 -2.95 -27.39 -2.61
N GLN A 49 -4.26 -27.64 -2.76
CA GLN A 49 -5.29 -26.92 -1.99
C GLN A 49 -6.31 -27.92 -1.40
N SER A 50 -6.19 -28.19 -0.10
CA SER A 50 -7.20 -28.93 0.66
C SER A 50 -8.38 -28.00 0.97
N ALA A 51 -9.59 -28.39 0.56
CA ALA A 51 -10.82 -27.65 0.84
C ALA A 51 -11.33 -27.85 2.29
N TRP A 52 -12.55 -27.39 2.54
CA TRP A 52 -13.34 -27.48 3.78
C TRP A 52 -13.10 -26.40 4.84
N PHE A 53 -13.88 -25.33 4.69
CA PHE A 53 -14.21 -24.37 5.73
C PHE A 53 -14.93 -25.06 6.90
N ASN A 54 -14.62 -24.65 8.14
CA ASN A 54 -15.58 -24.57 9.23
C ASN A 54 -15.15 -23.44 10.19
N HIS A 55 -16.10 -22.88 10.94
CA HIS A 55 -15.92 -21.59 11.63
C HIS A 55 -14.82 -21.58 12.71
N ILE A 56 -13.69 -20.92 12.43
CA ILE A 56 -12.65 -20.58 13.42
C ILE A 56 -12.17 -19.13 13.18
N GLN A 57 -11.94 -18.37 14.24
CA GLN A 57 -11.32 -17.03 14.16
C GLN A 57 -9.90 -17.11 13.59
N PHE A 58 -9.56 -16.23 12.64
CA PHE A 58 -8.19 -16.11 12.11
C PHE A 58 -7.19 -15.60 13.16
N LYS A 59 -6.63 -16.52 13.95
CA LYS A 59 -5.33 -16.33 14.61
C LYS A 59 -4.22 -16.85 13.67
N PRO A 60 -3.26 -16.01 13.24
CA PRO A 60 -2.16 -16.49 12.42
C PRO A 60 -1.27 -17.45 13.21
N SER A 61 -0.94 -18.61 12.62
CA SER A 61 -0.13 -19.68 13.22
C SER A 61 1.23 -19.20 13.70
N GLU A 62 1.69 -19.70 14.85
CA GLU A 62 2.95 -19.27 15.44
C GLU A 62 4.18 -19.63 14.59
N THR A 63 4.11 -20.67 13.76
CA THR A 63 5.16 -21.04 12.80
C THR A 63 5.42 -19.94 11.76
N THR A 64 4.37 -19.40 11.12
CA THR A 64 4.52 -18.27 10.18
C THR A 64 4.91 -16.98 10.89
N ARG A 65 4.43 -16.78 12.12
CA ARG A 65 4.83 -15.65 12.98
C ARG A 65 6.35 -15.69 13.27
N ASN A 66 6.86 -16.82 13.73
CA ASN A 66 8.24 -17.00 14.18
C ASN A 66 9.21 -17.03 13.00
N ALA A 67 8.87 -17.68 11.90
CA ALA A 67 9.65 -17.61 10.65
C ALA A 67 9.82 -16.16 10.18
N PHE A 68 8.74 -15.37 10.18
CA PHE A 68 8.81 -13.96 9.82
C PHE A 68 9.67 -13.16 10.81
N TYR A 69 9.51 -13.33 12.13
CA TYR A 69 10.36 -12.63 13.11
C TYR A 69 11.84 -13.00 13.00
N SER A 70 12.18 -14.26 12.68
CA SER A 70 13.57 -14.71 12.51
C SER A 70 14.33 -14.00 11.38
N LEU A 71 13.62 -13.45 10.39
CA LEU A 71 14.18 -12.67 9.28
C LEU A 71 14.50 -11.21 9.67
N PHE A 72 13.84 -10.67 10.70
CA PHE A 72 14.08 -9.30 11.19
C PHE A 72 14.98 -9.24 12.43
N SER A 73 15.14 -10.34 13.17
CA SER A 73 15.98 -10.38 14.38
C SER A 73 17.47 -10.65 14.13
N LYS A 74 17.90 -10.88 12.89
CA LYS A 74 19.27 -11.31 12.54
C LYS A 74 20.07 -10.36 11.64
N SER A 75 19.61 -9.14 11.37
CA SER A 75 20.48 -8.13 10.72
C SER A 75 20.14 -6.68 11.11
N ASN A 76 21.18 -5.88 11.34
CA ASN A 76 21.03 -4.42 11.47
C ASN A 76 20.45 -3.81 10.18
N ASN A 77 20.77 -4.41 9.03
CA ASN A 77 20.29 -4.01 7.70
C ASN A 77 18.77 -4.06 7.58
N SER A 78 18.08 -5.03 8.21
CA SER A 78 16.61 -5.10 8.15
C SER A 78 15.90 -3.95 8.89
N PHE A 79 16.49 -3.42 9.97
CA PHE A 79 15.96 -2.23 10.63
C PHE A 79 16.39 -0.93 9.91
N ASP A 80 17.63 -0.83 9.44
CA ASP A 80 18.11 0.29 8.60
C ASP A 80 17.22 0.47 7.35
N HIS A 81 16.90 -0.62 6.65
CA HIS A 81 16.00 -0.60 5.50
C HIS A 81 14.57 -0.19 5.87
N PHE A 82 14.06 -0.61 7.03
CA PHE A 82 12.76 -0.18 7.52
C PHE A 82 12.75 1.31 7.86
N ALA A 83 13.78 1.79 8.56
CA ALA A 83 13.91 3.18 8.98
C ALA A 83 13.92 4.13 7.78
N LYS A 84 14.80 3.89 6.79
CA LYS A 84 14.83 4.68 5.54
C LYS A 84 13.49 4.70 4.81
N TRP A 85 12.80 3.55 4.73
CA TRP A 85 11.45 3.44 4.14
C TRP A 85 10.36 4.17 4.95
N PHE A 86 10.47 4.16 6.29
CA PHE A 86 9.57 4.87 7.20
C PHE A 86 9.76 6.39 7.13
N VAL A 87 10.99 6.88 6.93
CA VAL A 87 11.28 8.29 6.65
C VAL A 87 10.62 8.72 5.34
N GLY A 88 10.73 7.92 4.27
CA GLY A 88 10.02 8.20 3.00
C GLY A 88 8.49 8.27 3.15
N ILE A 89 7.88 7.40 3.96
CA ILE A 89 6.44 7.50 4.28
C ILE A 89 6.13 8.75 5.10
N THR A 90 7.05 9.17 5.99
CA THR A 90 6.88 10.34 6.84
C THR A 90 6.98 11.63 6.04
N ASP A 91 7.97 11.77 5.15
CA ASP A 91 8.02 12.85 4.16
C ASP A 91 6.71 12.93 3.35
N GLY A 92 6.16 11.78 2.93
CA GLY A 92 4.94 11.71 2.13
C GLY A 92 3.62 11.97 2.89
N SER A 93 3.47 11.51 4.14
CA SER A 93 2.18 11.51 4.88
C SER A 93 2.29 11.61 6.41
N GLY A 94 3.49 11.84 6.92
CA GLY A 94 3.74 12.05 8.34
C GLY A 94 3.31 13.43 8.80
N THR A 95 2.84 13.50 10.05
CA THR A 95 2.49 14.76 10.71
C THR A 95 3.06 14.76 12.12
N PHE A 96 3.85 15.79 12.43
CA PHE A 96 4.25 16.13 13.78
C PHE A 96 3.26 17.16 14.33
N THR A 97 2.89 17.04 15.60
CA THR A 97 1.93 17.97 16.21
C THR A 97 2.32 18.21 17.66
N ILE A 98 2.53 19.48 17.99
CA ILE A 98 2.58 20.00 19.36
C ILE A 98 1.26 20.75 19.58
N SER A 99 0.65 20.59 20.75
CA SER A 99 -0.46 21.43 21.19
C SER A 99 -0.43 21.64 22.70
N ASN A 100 -0.94 22.76 23.18
CA ASN A 100 -1.21 23.00 24.60
C ASN A 100 -2.71 22.97 24.87
N ASN A 101 -3.10 22.57 26.09
CA ASN A 101 -4.43 22.89 26.61
C ASN A 101 -4.44 24.25 27.33
N SER A 102 -5.62 24.68 27.79
CA SER A 102 -5.81 25.94 28.55
C SER A 102 -5.13 25.95 29.92
N GLN A 103 -4.66 24.81 30.42
CA GLN A 103 -3.92 24.65 31.67
C GLN A 103 -2.39 24.58 31.43
N ASN A 104 -1.92 24.95 30.23
CA ASN A 104 -0.53 24.91 29.80
C ASN A 104 0.14 23.51 29.78
N HIS A 105 -0.64 22.43 29.84
CA HIS A 105 -0.13 21.09 29.57
C HIS A 105 0.08 20.91 28.06
N TRP A 106 1.34 20.68 27.68
CA TRP A 106 1.72 20.35 26.30
C TRP A 106 1.48 18.87 26.01
N THR A 107 1.04 18.57 24.79
CA THR A 107 0.92 17.21 24.26
C THR A 107 1.64 17.11 22.93
N PHE A 108 2.32 15.98 22.74
CA PHE A 108 3.11 15.68 21.54
C PHE A 108 2.48 14.48 20.84
N CYS A 109 2.23 14.62 19.55
CA CYS A 109 1.58 13.59 18.75
C CYS A 109 2.27 13.48 17.39
N PHE A 110 2.91 12.35 17.13
CA PHE A 110 3.26 11.94 15.77
C PHE A 110 2.12 11.11 15.17
N LYS A 111 1.85 11.33 13.88
CA LYS A 111 0.88 10.55 13.10
C LYS A 111 1.42 10.14 11.73
N ILE A 112 0.88 9.03 11.22
CA ILE A 112 0.83 8.73 9.78
C ILE A 112 -0.62 8.38 9.43
N THR A 113 -1.20 9.14 8.52
CA THR A 113 -2.62 9.02 8.12
C THR A 113 -2.74 8.37 6.75
N GLN A 114 -3.63 7.38 6.63
CA GLN A 114 -3.84 6.55 5.45
C GLN A 114 -5.32 6.18 5.29
N SER A 115 -5.74 5.78 4.10
CA SER A 115 -7.06 5.16 3.90
C SER A 115 -7.11 3.75 4.50
N LYS A 116 -8.29 3.31 4.95
CA LYS A 116 -8.52 1.99 5.58
C LYS A 116 -8.10 0.83 4.68
N SER A 117 -8.19 0.99 3.36
CA SER A 117 -7.70 0.02 2.38
C SER A 117 -6.19 -0.21 2.46
N ASN A 118 -5.41 0.76 2.93
CA ASN A 118 -3.96 0.64 3.15
C ASN A 118 -3.57 0.46 4.64
N ILE A 119 -4.53 0.17 5.54
CA ILE A 119 -4.28 0.02 6.98
C ILE A 119 -3.21 -1.05 7.31
N GLN A 120 -3.01 -2.03 6.42
CA GLN A 120 -1.96 -3.05 6.56
C GLN A 120 -0.55 -2.42 6.62
N MET A 121 -0.33 -1.27 5.96
CA MET A 121 0.94 -0.53 6.06
C MET A 121 1.14 0.07 7.46
N LEU A 122 0.08 0.59 8.08
CA LEU A 122 0.10 1.08 9.46
C LEU A 122 0.35 -0.06 10.46
N TYR A 123 -0.26 -1.23 10.25
CA TYR A 123 0.02 -2.43 11.04
C TYR A 123 1.46 -2.94 10.88
N HIS A 124 2.06 -2.84 9.69
CA HIS A 124 3.47 -3.16 9.48
C HIS A 124 4.39 -2.18 10.24
N ILE A 125 4.11 -0.88 10.16
CA ILE A 125 4.83 0.16 10.92
C ILE A 125 4.77 -0.14 12.43
N LYS A 126 3.56 -0.33 12.99
CA LYS A 126 3.39 -0.67 14.41
C LYS A 126 4.09 -2.00 14.78
N LYS A 127 4.07 -3.01 13.90
CA LYS A 127 4.73 -4.31 14.17
C LYS A 127 6.25 -4.17 14.30
N VAL A 128 6.88 -3.29 13.53
CA VAL A 128 8.34 -3.11 13.57
C VAL A 128 8.76 -2.12 14.67
N LEU A 129 8.05 -1.01 14.85
CA LEU A 129 8.32 -0.05 15.93
C LEU A 129 7.94 -0.58 17.32
N GLN A 130 7.02 -1.56 17.39
CA GLN A 130 6.43 -2.17 18.60
C GLN A 130 5.62 -1.21 19.51
N VAL A 131 5.84 0.09 19.40
CA VAL A 131 5.11 1.16 20.09
C VAL A 131 3.90 1.69 19.29
N GLY A 132 3.12 2.57 19.91
CA GLY A 132 2.04 3.32 19.26
C GLY A 132 0.70 2.57 19.15
N SER A 133 -0.32 3.29 18.71
CA SER A 133 -1.68 2.78 18.45
C SER A 133 -2.06 2.96 16.99
N ILE A 134 -3.11 2.25 16.58
CA ILE A 134 -3.77 2.46 15.28
C ILE A 134 -5.22 2.74 15.60
N ILE A 135 -5.76 3.83 15.06
CA ILE A 135 -7.18 4.18 15.17
C ILE A 135 -7.81 4.22 13.78
N THR A 136 -9.13 4.09 13.72
CA THR A 136 -9.92 4.20 12.49
C THR A 136 -11.13 5.09 12.72
N SER A 137 -11.32 6.11 11.89
CA SER A 137 -12.53 6.94 11.93
C SER A 137 -13.69 6.24 11.19
N LYS A 138 -14.86 6.87 11.07
CA LYS A 138 -15.91 6.37 10.15
C LYS A 138 -15.51 6.61 8.69
N ASN A 139 -14.98 7.79 8.38
CA ASN A 139 -14.79 8.40 7.05
C ASN A 139 -13.61 7.80 6.23
N ASN A 140 -13.56 6.47 6.06
CA ASN A 140 -12.48 5.76 5.34
C ASN A 140 -11.03 5.98 5.82
N ILE A 141 -10.79 6.76 6.88
CA ILE A 141 -9.44 7.06 7.39
C ILE A 141 -9.01 6.08 8.50
N ALA A 142 -7.71 5.75 8.49
CA ALA A 142 -6.97 5.10 9.55
C ALA A 142 -5.70 5.92 9.87
N GLU A 143 -5.32 5.98 11.15
CA GLU A 143 -4.11 6.70 11.60
C GLU A 143 -3.26 5.77 12.48
N TYR A 144 -1.96 5.68 12.19
CA TYR A 144 -0.97 5.28 13.19
C TYR A 144 -0.66 6.50 14.05
N ILE A 145 -0.66 6.33 15.38
CA ILE A 145 -0.50 7.43 16.34
C ILE A 145 0.54 7.06 17.41
N LEU A 146 1.44 8.00 17.69
CA LEU A 146 2.39 7.92 18.79
C LEU A 146 2.29 9.20 19.65
N ARG A 147 1.89 9.03 20.93
CA ARG A 147 1.62 10.12 21.89
C ARG A 147 2.34 9.98 23.24
N ASN A 148 3.01 8.85 23.48
CA ASN A 148 3.75 8.64 24.72
C ASN A 148 5.16 9.23 24.52
N ASN A 149 5.53 10.21 25.34
CA ASN A 149 6.81 10.92 25.20
C ASN A 149 8.02 9.98 25.21
N ASN A 150 8.05 8.99 26.10
CA ASN A 150 9.15 8.03 26.20
C ASN A 150 9.25 7.16 24.93
N HIS A 151 8.12 6.77 24.33
CA HIS A 151 8.13 6.05 23.04
C HIS A 151 8.53 6.96 21.86
N ILE A 152 8.25 8.26 21.94
CA ILE A 152 8.71 9.23 20.93
C ILE A 152 10.23 9.39 21.04
N ILE A 153 10.73 9.73 22.23
CA ILE A 153 12.15 9.99 22.50
C ILE A 153 13.01 8.73 22.27
N ASN A 154 12.59 7.56 22.75
CA ASN A 154 13.40 6.34 22.72
C ASN A 154 13.22 5.49 21.43
N THR A 155 12.39 5.90 20.48
CA THR A 155 12.08 5.07 19.29
C THR A 155 11.78 5.86 18.03
N LEU A 156 11.18 7.05 18.13
CA LEU A 156 10.85 7.88 16.97
C LEU A 156 12.00 8.83 16.60
N LEU A 157 12.50 9.61 17.55
CA LEU A 157 13.58 10.59 17.28
C LEU A 157 14.84 9.92 16.69
N PRO A 158 15.37 8.81 17.26
CA PRO A 158 16.61 8.19 16.78
C PRO A 158 16.55 7.60 15.36
N ILE A 159 15.35 7.52 14.75
CA ILE A 159 15.18 7.19 13.34
C ILE A 159 15.42 8.43 12.48
N PHE A 160 14.84 9.57 12.83
CA PHE A 160 14.96 10.82 12.08
C PHE A 160 16.31 11.51 12.32
N ASP A 161 16.86 11.41 13.53
CA ASP A 161 18.20 11.92 13.85
C ASP A 161 19.30 11.18 13.06
N LYS A 162 19.05 9.90 12.73
CA LYS A 162 19.97 9.07 11.91
C LYS A 162 19.71 9.19 10.40
N TYR A 163 18.47 9.43 10.00
CA TYR A 163 18.07 9.61 8.60
C TYR A 163 17.09 10.80 8.52
N PRO A 164 17.59 12.03 8.31
CA PRO A 164 16.74 13.22 8.26
C PRO A 164 15.66 13.14 7.18
N LEU A 165 14.56 13.85 7.41
CA LEU A 165 13.49 14.04 6.43
C LEU A 165 14.02 14.87 5.26
N LEU A 166 13.68 14.48 4.03
CA LEU A 166 14.23 15.13 2.83
C LEU A 166 13.38 16.31 2.35
N THR A 167 12.15 16.45 2.86
CA THR A 167 11.23 17.55 2.53
C THR A 167 11.29 18.67 3.57
N ASN A 168 10.61 19.79 3.28
CA ASN A 168 10.40 20.89 4.21
C ASN A 168 9.79 20.47 5.58
N LYS A 169 9.23 19.26 5.68
CA LYS A 169 8.79 18.62 6.94
C LYS A 169 9.91 18.43 7.98
N GLU A 170 11.19 18.52 7.59
CA GLU A 170 12.29 18.61 8.55
C GLU A 170 12.13 19.82 9.50
N PHE A 171 11.54 20.93 9.04
CA PHE A 171 11.24 22.07 9.90
C PHE A 171 10.23 21.70 11.00
N ASP A 172 9.13 21.03 10.63
CA ASP A 172 8.11 20.52 11.56
C ASP A 172 8.73 19.53 12.56
N TYR A 173 9.64 18.67 12.09
CA TYR A 173 10.36 17.71 12.91
C TYR A 173 11.28 18.39 13.91
N ASN A 174 12.09 19.36 13.47
CA ASN A 174 13.05 20.05 14.34
C ASN A 174 12.33 20.85 15.44
N GLN A 175 11.21 21.51 15.12
CA GLN A 175 10.35 22.12 16.15
C GLN A 175 9.79 21.09 17.14
N PHE A 176 9.35 19.92 16.65
CA PHE A 176 8.82 18.83 17.46
C PHE A 176 9.86 18.17 18.37
N HIS A 177 11.06 17.91 17.84
CA HIS A 177 12.23 17.36 18.53
C HIS A 177 12.67 18.26 19.69
N ASP A 178 12.97 19.53 19.41
CA ASP A 178 13.48 20.46 20.42
C ASP A 178 12.46 20.66 21.55
N ALA A 179 11.18 20.85 21.18
CA ALA A 179 10.11 21.08 22.15
C ALA A 179 9.82 19.85 23.02
N ILE A 180 9.90 18.62 22.49
CA ILE A 180 9.66 17.42 23.31
C ILE A 180 10.83 17.14 24.26
N LEU A 181 12.08 17.40 23.84
CA LEU A 181 13.24 17.28 24.73
C LEU A 181 13.18 18.31 25.88
N ILE A 182 12.87 19.57 25.57
CA ILE A 182 12.68 20.63 26.58
C ILE A 182 11.55 20.26 27.56
N PHE A 183 10.42 19.76 27.05
CA PHE A 183 9.28 19.39 27.90
C PHE A 183 9.62 18.29 28.92
N ASN A 184 10.39 17.28 28.51
CA ASN A 184 10.72 16.12 29.35
C ASN A 184 11.99 16.31 30.19
N ASN A 185 12.81 17.34 29.95
CA ASN A 185 13.97 17.64 30.78
C ASN A 185 13.56 18.02 32.22
N SER A 186 14.10 17.33 33.23
CA SER A 186 13.77 17.58 34.64
C SER A 186 14.46 18.80 35.27
N SER A 187 15.49 19.38 34.63
CA SER A 187 16.24 20.52 35.19
C SER A 187 15.63 21.90 34.89
N ILE A 188 14.63 21.98 34.02
CA ILE A 188 14.02 23.25 33.56
C ILE A 188 12.67 23.44 34.27
N SER A 189 12.38 24.64 34.76
CA SER A 189 11.08 24.93 35.40
C SER A 189 9.92 24.82 34.42
N ASN A 190 8.72 24.53 34.91
CA ASN A 190 7.53 24.42 34.05
C ASN A 190 7.18 25.75 33.35
N MET A 191 7.55 26.90 33.93
CA MET A 191 7.35 28.21 33.30
C MET A 191 8.36 28.44 32.18
N ASP A 192 9.64 28.12 32.41
CA ASP A 192 10.70 28.26 31.40
C ASP A 192 10.47 27.32 30.22
N LYS A 193 10.08 26.06 30.48
CA LYS A 193 9.65 25.11 29.44
C LYS A 193 8.55 25.70 28.56
N HIS A 194 7.52 26.28 29.17
CA HIS A 194 6.39 26.85 28.45
C HIS A 194 6.83 28.04 27.58
N TYR A 195 7.71 28.90 28.08
CA TYR A 195 8.29 30.01 27.33
C TYR A 195 9.17 29.53 26.16
N GLN A 196 10.09 28.58 26.40
CA GLN A 196 10.98 28.02 25.39
C GLN A 196 10.21 27.29 24.28
N ILE A 197 9.21 26.46 24.62
CA ILE A 197 8.38 25.76 23.63
C ILE A 197 7.55 26.75 22.79
N LYS A 198 7.00 27.82 23.40
CA LYS A 198 6.36 28.92 22.65
C LYS A 198 7.34 29.60 21.69
N ASN A 199 8.56 29.90 22.14
CA ASN A 199 9.58 30.53 21.29
C ASN A 199 10.01 29.63 20.11
N ILE A 200 9.99 28.30 20.28
CA ILE A 200 10.20 27.35 19.17
C ILE A 200 9.03 27.40 18.18
N LEU A 201 7.79 27.33 18.67
CA LEU A 201 6.58 27.35 17.84
C LEU A 201 6.33 28.69 17.12
N ASN A 202 6.81 29.80 17.70
CA ASN A 202 6.73 31.13 17.08
C ASN A 202 7.66 31.29 15.86
N LYS A 203 8.64 30.38 15.65
CA LYS A 203 9.49 30.37 14.45
C LYS A 203 8.64 30.01 13.23
N GLN A 204 8.54 30.91 12.26
CA GLN A 204 7.91 30.61 10.96
C GLN A 204 8.92 29.94 10.02
N MET A 205 8.45 28.96 9.25
CA MET A 205 9.25 28.33 8.20
C MET A 205 9.59 29.35 7.09
N PRO A 206 10.85 29.51 6.69
CA PRO A 206 11.22 30.37 5.56
C PRO A 206 10.48 29.97 4.26
N LYS A 207 10.08 30.95 3.44
CA LYS A 207 9.32 30.70 2.18
C LYS A 207 10.03 29.73 1.23
N ASN A 208 11.36 29.81 1.18
CA ASN A 208 12.22 28.95 0.37
C ASN A 208 12.97 27.93 1.25
N TYR A 209 12.37 27.47 2.35
CA TYR A 209 13.00 26.47 3.20
C TYR A 209 13.21 25.16 2.45
N VAL A 210 14.43 24.65 2.55
CA VAL A 210 14.86 23.36 2.02
C VAL A 210 15.50 22.60 3.18
N SER A 211 15.34 21.27 3.19
CA SER A 211 15.96 20.42 4.21
C SER A 211 17.50 20.57 4.23
N SER A 212 18.07 20.52 5.42
CA SER A 212 19.50 20.69 5.73
C SER A 212 20.42 19.77 4.93
N VAL A 213 19.94 18.56 4.60
CA VAL A 213 20.65 17.54 3.79
C VAL A 213 21.02 18.05 2.39
N TRP A 214 20.32 19.07 1.88
CA TRP A 214 20.55 19.63 0.56
C TRP A 214 21.39 20.91 0.56
N ASN A 215 21.89 21.40 1.69
CA ASN A 215 22.53 22.73 1.77
C ASN A 215 23.75 22.92 0.83
N ASN A 216 24.38 21.84 0.37
CA ASN A 216 25.53 21.86 -0.55
C ASN A 216 25.14 21.62 -2.04
N SER A 217 23.85 21.59 -2.39
CA SER A 217 23.33 21.03 -3.65
C SER A 217 23.24 21.98 -4.85
N SER A 218 24.05 23.04 -4.92
CA SER A 218 23.97 24.07 -5.98
C SER A 218 24.01 23.51 -7.40
N ASN A 219 24.70 22.38 -7.62
CA ASN A 219 24.56 21.52 -8.79
C ASN A 219 24.24 20.08 -8.34
N LEU A 220 23.00 19.64 -8.54
CA LEU A 220 22.62 18.25 -8.33
C LEU A 220 23.31 17.35 -9.37
N THR A 221 24.00 16.30 -8.90
CA THR A 221 24.52 15.22 -9.76
C THR A 221 23.91 13.89 -9.33
N LEU A 222 23.74 12.95 -10.26
CA LEU A 222 23.14 11.64 -9.92
C LEU A 222 23.93 10.87 -8.84
N PRO A 223 25.29 10.87 -8.80
CA PRO A 223 26.03 10.28 -7.69
C PRO A 223 25.71 10.93 -6.35
N PHE A 224 25.69 12.27 -6.27
CA PHE A 224 25.36 13.01 -5.06
C PHE A 224 23.92 12.72 -4.58
N VAL A 225 22.95 12.78 -5.51
CA VAL A 225 21.53 12.47 -5.24
C VAL A 225 21.37 11.06 -4.64
N ASN A 226 22.09 10.06 -5.14
CA ASN A 226 22.05 8.70 -4.60
C ASN A 226 22.66 8.54 -3.19
N THR A 227 23.45 9.51 -2.69
CA THR A 227 23.92 9.50 -1.29
C THR A 227 22.82 9.93 -0.30
N ILE A 228 21.93 10.83 -0.74
CA ILE A 228 20.82 11.37 0.06
C ILE A 228 19.57 10.49 -0.10
N VAL A 229 19.14 10.27 -1.34
CA VAL A 229 17.87 9.62 -1.67
C VAL A 229 18.05 8.11 -1.79
N SER A 230 18.12 7.43 -0.64
CA SER A 230 18.22 5.97 -0.63
C SER A 230 17.04 5.29 -1.35
N LYS A 231 17.29 4.13 -1.97
CA LYS A 231 16.23 3.35 -2.65
C LYS A 231 15.06 3.03 -1.73
N GLN A 232 15.34 2.71 -0.46
CA GLN A 232 14.35 2.41 0.55
C GLN A 232 13.46 3.63 0.86
N TRP A 233 14.04 4.83 0.95
CA TRP A 233 13.29 6.09 1.08
C TRP A 233 12.36 6.30 -0.12
N LEU A 234 12.85 6.18 -1.35
CA LEU A 234 12.02 6.42 -2.54
C LEU A 234 10.90 5.38 -2.69
N VAL A 235 11.13 4.13 -2.30
CA VAL A 235 10.07 3.12 -2.20
C VAL A 235 9.01 3.55 -1.17
N GLY A 236 9.43 4.00 0.02
CA GLY A 236 8.52 4.47 1.07
C GLY A 236 7.71 5.71 0.67
N PHE A 237 8.35 6.68 0.04
CA PHE A 237 7.69 7.88 -0.50
C PHE A 237 6.68 7.50 -1.61
N THR A 238 7.02 6.51 -2.44
CA THR A 238 6.16 5.98 -3.52
C THR A 238 4.94 5.23 -3.00
N GLU A 239 4.98 4.58 -1.82
CA GLU A 239 3.78 4.00 -1.16
C GLU A 239 2.64 5.02 -1.02
N VAL A 240 3.02 6.27 -0.78
CA VAL A 240 2.12 7.38 -0.43
C VAL A 240 1.83 8.27 -1.63
N GLN A 241 2.87 8.87 -2.22
CA GLN A 241 2.77 9.89 -3.27
C GLN A 241 2.92 9.35 -4.70
N GLY A 242 3.25 8.06 -4.84
CA GLY A 242 3.36 7.39 -6.13
C GLY A 242 2.00 7.12 -6.77
N ASN A 243 1.84 7.49 -8.04
CA ASN A 243 0.62 7.25 -8.80
C ASN A 243 0.93 6.45 -10.07
N PHE A 244 0.47 5.20 -10.13
CA PHE A 244 0.59 4.31 -11.28
C PHE A 244 -0.69 4.39 -12.12
N ILE A 245 -0.62 4.99 -13.30
CA ILE A 245 -1.77 5.39 -14.11
C ILE A 245 -1.69 4.76 -15.51
N LEU A 246 -2.84 4.42 -16.07
CA LEU A 246 -3.01 4.11 -17.48
C LEU A 246 -3.78 5.26 -18.15
N VAL A 247 -3.17 5.92 -19.14
CA VAL A 247 -3.69 7.15 -19.77
C VAL A 247 -4.11 6.85 -21.20
N ASN A 248 -5.33 7.22 -21.58
CA ASN A 248 -5.75 7.17 -22.98
C ASN A 248 -5.09 8.34 -23.71
N THR A 249 -4.27 8.07 -24.72
CA THR A 249 -3.64 9.14 -25.52
C THR A 249 -4.43 9.47 -26.77
N ASN A 250 -4.98 8.43 -27.43
CA ASN A 250 -5.86 8.50 -28.61
C ASN A 250 -6.95 7.40 -28.45
N ASP A 251 -8.02 7.45 -29.27
CA ASP A 251 -9.22 6.59 -29.22
C ASP A 251 -9.02 5.08 -29.00
N LYS A 252 -7.86 4.54 -29.36
CA LYS A 252 -7.52 3.10 -29.27
C LYS A 252 -6.15 2.83 -28.62
N HIS A 253 -5.54 3.82 -27.96
CA HIS A 253 -4.19 3.72 -27.40
C HIS A 253 -4.13 4.15 -25.92
N ILE A 254 -3.57 3.27 -25.07
CA ILE A 254 -3.45 3.48 -23.63
C ILE A 254 -1.99 3.32 -23.21
N THR A 255 -1.35 4.40 -22.77
CA THR A 255 0.03 4.41 -22.28
C THR A 255 0.09 4.13 -20.78
N GLN A 256 1.23 3.58 -20.36
CA GLN A 256 1.61 3.55 -18.95
C GLN A 256 2.22 4.91 -18.58
N VAL A 257 1.79 5.45 -17.43
CA VAL A 257 2.36 6.67 -16.85
C VAL A 257 2.56 6.44 -15.35
N PHE A 258 3.75 6.77 -14.85
CA PHE A 258 4.02 6.92 -13.43
C PHE A 258 4.20 8.40 -13.12
N LYS A 259 3.62 8.90 -12.03
CA LYS A 259 3.85 10.27 -11.56
C LYS A 259 3.97 10.36 -10.04
N ILE A 260 4.75 11.34 -9.59
CA ILE A 260 4.80 11.82 -8.21
C ILE A 260 4.61 13.34 -8.27
N ASN A 261 3.78 13.88 -7.38
CA ASN A 261 3.53 15.31 -7.22
C ASN A 261 3.86 15.71 -5.77
N LEU A 262 4.45 16.88 -5.58
CA LEU A 262 4.78 17.42 -4.26
C LEU A 262 4.78 18.95 -4.28
N LYS A 263 4.12 19.56 -3.28
CA LYS A 263 4.04 21.02 -3.13
C LYS A 263 5.34 21.58 -2.54
N SER A 264 5.82 22.71 -3.05
CA SER A 264 6.90 23.54 -2.48
C SER A 264 8.22 22.81 -2.13
N ASN A 265 8.53 21.71 -2.83
CA ASN A 265 9.72 20.88 -2.57
C ASN A 265 10.42 20.49 -3.89
N GLN A 266 10.73 21.50 -4.73
CA GLN A 266 11.28 21.29 -6.08
C GLN A 266 12.49 20.34 -6.10
N ILE A 267 13.44 20.54 -5.18
CA ILE A 267 14.67 19.74 -5.12
C ILE A 267 14.43 18.24 -4.95
N VAL A 268 13.41 17.85 -4.18
CA VAL A 268 13.05 16.44 -3.97
C VAL A 268 12.49 15.85 -5.27
N ILE A 269 11.67 16.60 -6.00
CA ILE A 269 11.14 16.18 -7.30
C ILE A 269 12.24 16.13 -8.36
N ASN A 270 13.18 17.09 -8.38
CA ASN A 270 14.35 17.07 -9.25
C ASN A 270 15.20 15.80 -8.99
N ALA A 271 15.50 15.51 -7.71
CA ALA A 271 16.30 14.35 -7.32
C ALA A 271 15.61 13.02 -7.71
N ILE A 272 14.31 12.87 -7.47
CA ILE A 272 13.53 11.70 -7.90
C ILE A 272 13.56 11.56 -9.43
N ALA A 273 13.39 12.66 -10.16
CA ALA A 273 13.41 12.66 -11.61
C ALA A 273 14.76 12.22 -12.20
N MET A 274 15.87 12.60 -11.56
CA MET A 274 17.22 12.14 -11.93
C MET A 274 17.42 10.63 -11.67
N ILE A 275 16.89 10.09 -10.56
CA ILE A 275 17.01 8.66 -10.21
C ILE A 275 16.22 7.76 -11.17
N LEU A 276 15.04 8.22 -11.58
CA LEU A 276 14.08 7.42 -12.35
C LEU A 276 14.05 7.79 -13.85
N ASN A 277 14.89 8.71 -14.30
CA ASN A 277 14.91 9.28 -15.66
C ASN A 277 13.50 9.75 -16.11
N MET A 278 12.94 10.68 -15.34
CA MET A 278 11.59 11.23 -15.53
C MET A 278 11.62 12.72 -15.91
N ASN A 279 10.57 13.18 -16.59
CA ASN A 279 10.39 14.59 -16.96
C ASN A 279 9.80 15.37 -15.78
N ILE A 280 10.11 16.67 -15.67
CA ILE A 280 9.66 17.54 -14.57
C ILE A 280 8.70 18.61 -15.11
N PHE A 281 7.60 18.84 -14.41
CA PHE A 281 6.56 19.82 -14.71
C PHE A 281 6.22 20.63 -13.45
N ASN A 282 6.08 21.94 -13.59
CA ASN A 282 5.84 22.88 -12.50
C ASN A 282 4.54 23.64 -12.74
N ASP A 283 3.63 23.69 -11.77
CA ASP A 283 2.40 24.48 -11.83
C ASP A 283 2.11 25.12 -10.47
N GLN A 284 2.16 26.45 -10.38
CA GLN A 284 1.77 27.24 -9.19
C GLN A 284 2.30 26.71 -7.82
N ASN A 285 3.57 26.29 -7.79
CA ASN A 285 4.31 25.67 -6.66
C ASN A 285 4.06 24.17 -6.43
N ASP A 286 3.25 23.51 -7.25
CA ASP A 286 3.13 22.06 -7.32
C ASP A 286 4.14 21.52 -8.34
N TYR A 287 5.10 20.73 -7.84
CA TYR A 287 6.14 20.12 -8.67
C TYR A 287 5.78 18.67 -8.94
N THR A 288 5.83 18.26 -10.22
CA THR A 288 5.46 16.91 -10.65
C THR A 288 6.57 16.30 -11.48
N CYS A 289 7.12 15.16 -11.08
CA CYS A 289 7.87 14.31 -11.99
C CYS A 289 6.94 13.26 -12.60
N ILE A 290 7.01 13.10 -13.92
CA ILE A 290 6.19 12.17 -14.71
C ILE A 290 7.07 11.35 -15.65
N SER A 291 6.80 10.05 -15.76
CA SER A 291 7.53 9.18 -16.68
C SER A 291 7.23 9.60 -18.12
N SER A 292 8.26 9.57 -18.97
CA SER A 292 8.04 9.43 -20.41
C SER A 292 7.20 8.17 -20.69
N SER A 293 6.41 8.19 -21.76
CA SER A 293 5.60 7.05 -22.21
C SER A 293 6.37 6.05 -23.09
N ASP A 294 7.68 6.26 -23.29
CA ASP A 294 8.51 5.33 -24.06
C ASP A 294 8.77 4.02 -23.28
N PRO A 295 9.05 2.90 -23.99
CA PRO A 295 9.25 1.60 -23.35
C PRO A 295 10.43 1.54 -22.36
N GLN A 296 11.50 2.33 -22.55
CA GLN A 296 12.71 2.26 -21.75
C GLN A 296 12.52 2.95 -20.39
N SER A 297 11.87 4.12 -20.36
CA SER A 297 11.47 4.78 -19.10
C SER A 297 10.51 3.90 -18.29
N ILE A 298 9.50 3.29 -18.93
CA ILE A 298 8.55 2.40 -18.25
C ILE A 298 9.25 1.14 -17.72
N GLN A 299 10.13 0.51 -18.51
CA GLN A 299 10.92 -0.65 -18.09
C GLN A 299 11.86 -0.32 -16.92
N THR A 300 12.49 0.86 -16.92
CA THR A 300 13.36 1.33 -15.82
C THR A 300 12.58 1.44 -14.52
N ILE A 301 11.37 2.00 -14.55
CA ILE A 301 10.49 2.14 -13.37
C ILE A 301 9.99 0.77 -12.89
N ILE A 302 9.67 -0.15 -13.80
CA ILE A 302 9.31 -1.54 -13.46
C ILE A 302 10.48 -2.24 -12.76
N GLN A 303 11.71 -2.12 -13.28
CA GLN A 303 12.91 -2.70 -12.66
C GLN A 303 13.23 -2.07 -11.30
N TYR A 304 13.05 -0.74 -11.16
CA TYR A 304 13.33 -0.03 -9.91
C TYR A 304 12.45 -0.51 -8.75
N PHE A 305 11.12 -0.58 -8.96
CA PHE A 305 10.15 -0.93 -7.92
C PHE A 305 9.83 -2.43 -7.82
N ASN A 306 10.50 -3.29 -8.60
CA ASN A 306 10.19 -4.72 -8.64
C ASN A 306 10.37 -5.37 -7.25
N HIS A 307 9.32 -6.03 -6.77
CA HIS A 307 9.22 -6.66 -5.44
C HIS A 307 9.51 -5.77 -4.21
N THR A 308 9.62 -4.44 -4.35
CA THR A 308 9.93 -3.55 -3.20
C THR A 308 8.69 -2.95 -2.52
N LEU A 309 7.63 -2.67 -3.29
CA LEU A 309 6.42 -2.01 -2.79
C LEU A 309 5.55 -2.96 -1.94
N LYS A 310 4.83 -2.37 -0.99
CA LYS A 310 3.98 -3.05 0.01
C LYS A 310 2.52 -2.58 -0.13
N GLY A 311 1.69 -2.94 0.84
CA GLY A 311 0.32 -2.42 0.99
C GLY A 311 -0.51 -2.48 -0.29
N ILE A 312 -1.39 -1.49 -0.47
CA ILE A 312 -2.22 -1.38 -1.68
C ILE A 312 -1.44 -0.87 -2.90
N LYS A 313 -0.35 -0.12 -2.70
CA LYS A 313 0.50 0.42 -3.79
C LYS A 313 1.16 -0.71 -4.59
N SER A 314 1.55 -1.81 -3.92
CA SER A 314 2.05 -3.03 -4.57
C SER A 314 1.04 -3.63 -5.56
N LEU A 315 -0.26 -3.54 -5.29
CA LEU A 315 -1.31 -4.01 -6.20
C LEU A 315 -1.48 -3.06 -7.38
N GLU A 316 -1.50 -1.75 -7.15
CA GLU A 316 -1.55 -0.72 -8.21
C GLU A 316 -0.36 -0.92 -9.18
N PHE A 317 0.86 -1.00 -8.65
CA PHE A 317 2.08 -1.29 -9.42
C PHE A 317 2.03 -2.64 -10.15
N LYS A 318 1.54 -3.71 -9.52
CA LYS A 318 1.45 -5.05 -10.11
C LYS A 318 0.40 -5.14 -11.23
N LEU A 319 -0.65 -4.32 -11.19
CA LEU A 319 -1.59 -4.18 -12.29
C LEU A 319 -0.98 -3.36 -13.44
N TRP A 320 -0.35 -2.23 -13.12
CA TRP A 320 0.31 -1.33 -14.07
C TRP A 320 1.47 -1.99 -14.84
N SER A 321 2.43 -2.61 -14.14
CA SER A 321 3.54 -3.35 -14.76
C SER A 321 3.06 -4.53 -15.63
N ARG A 322 1.95 -5.17 -15.27
CA ARG A 322 1.30 -6.22 -16.09
C ARG A 322 0.55 -5.69 -17.31
N SER A 323 0.23 -4.41 -17.39
CA SER A 323 -0.36 -3.83 -18.60
C SER A 323 0.67 -3.72 -19.72
N PHE A 324 1.90 -3.34 -19.35
CA PHE A 324 3.07 -3.26 -20.24
C PHE A 324 3.57 -4.65 -20.63
N THR A 325 4.00 -5.45 -19.65
CA THR A 325 4.71 -6.74 -19.86
C THR A 325 3.88 -7.88 -20.48
N LYS A 326 2.59 -7.68 -20.75
CA LYS A 326 1.71 -8.70 -21.36
C LYS A 326 1.09 -8.31 -22.69
N HIS A 327 1.47 -7.17 -23.29
CA HIS A 327 0.95 -6.70 -24.58
C HIS A 327 -0.57 -6.84 -24.71
N LEU A 328 -1.29 -6.39 -23.67
CA LEU A 328 -2.74 -6.59 -23.55
C LEU A 328 -3.51 -5.83 -24.64
N SER A 329 -4.65 -6.38 -25.08
CA SER A 329 -5.51 -5.70 -26.05
C SER A 329 -6.12 -4.41 -25.47
N TYR A 330 -6.55 -3.47 -26.31
CA TYR A 330 -7.17 -2.22 -25.86
C TYR A 330 -8.33 -2.43 -24.87
N SER A 331 -9.23 -3.39 -25.12
CA SER A 331 -10.33 -3.71 -24.21
C SER A 331 -9.86 -4.35 -22.89
N GLN A 332 -8.75 -5.09 -22.88
CA GLN A 332 -8.13 -5.59 -21.66
C GLN A 332 -7.46 -4.45 -20.86
N LEU A 333 -6.77 -3.52 -21.53
CA LEU A 333 -6.16 -2.33 -20.94
C LEU A 333 -7.23 -1.40 -20.32
N GLN A 334 -8.33 -1.14 -21.03
CA GLN A 334 -9.45 -0.35 -20.52
C GLN A 334 -10.12 -1.01 -19.29
N ASN A 335 -10.28 -2.34 -19.30
CA ASN A 335 -10.75 -3.09 -18.12
C ASN A 335 -9.76 -3.05 -16.95
N LEU A 336 -8.47 -2.90 -17.21
CA LEU A 336 -7.40 -2.82 -16.20
C LEU A 336 -7.29 -1.40 -15.62
N GLN A 337 -7.39 -0.37 -16.46
CA GLN A 337 -7.51 1.04 -16.08
C GLN A 337 -8.71 1.26 -15.16
N ASN A 338 -9.88 0.71 -15.51
CA ASN A 338 -11.08 0.74 -14.66
C ASN A 338 -10.86 0.06 -13.29
N LYS A 339 -10.04 -0.99 -13.21
CA LYS A 339 -9.69 -1.64 -11.93
C LYS A 339 -8.75 -0.76 -11.09
N ILE A 340 -7.72 -0.17 -11.70
CA ILE A 340 -6.79 0.75 -11.03
C ILE A 340 -7.53 1.99 -10.51
N TYR A 341 -8.41 2.59 -11.33
CA TYR A 341 -9.22 3.74 -10.93
C TYR A 341 -10.18 3.42 -9.76
N ARG A 342 -10.81 2.23 -9.75
CA ARG A 342 -11.64 1.76 -8.63
C ARG A 342 -10.84 1.48 -7.35
N ILE A 343 -9.55 1.15 -7.45
CA ILE A 343 -8.65 1.02 -6.30
C ILE A 343 -8.29 2.42 -5.79
N TRP A 344 -7.83 3.31 -6.66
CA TRP A 344 -7.46 4.69 -6.31
C TRP A 344 -8.61 5.47 -5.63
N ASN A 345 -9.83 5.40 -6.16
CA ASN A 345 -10.99 6.06 -5.56
C ASN A 345 -11.39 5.48 -4.18
N LYS A 346 -11.03 4.23 -3.86
CA LYS A 346 -11.19 3.66 -2.51
C LYS A 346 -10.02 4.03 -1.58
N ASN A 347 -8.89 4.40 -2.14
CA ASN A 347 -7.66 4.74 -1.42
C ASN A 347 -7.53 6.24 -1.13
N LYS A 348 -8.34 7.09 -1.77
CA LYS A 348 -8.36 8.54 -1.54
C LYS A 348 -8.73 8.85 -0.09
N LEU A 349 -7.98 9.79 0.49
CA LEU A 349 -8.23 10.42 1.80
C LEU A 349 -9.27 11.54 1.68
#